data_AF-A0A7J6HKW3-F1
#
_entry.id   AF-A0A7J6HKW3-F1
#
_cell.length_a   1.000
_cell.length_b   1.000
_cell.length_c   1.000
_cell.angle_alpha   90.00
_cell.angle_beta   90.00
_cell.angle_gamma   90.00
#
_symmetry.space_group_name_H-M   'P 1'
#
loop_
_entity.id
_entity.type
_entity.pdbx_description
1 polymer ?
#
loop_
_entity_poly.entity_id
_entity_poly.type
_entity_poly.pdbx_seq_one_letter_code
_entity_poly.pdbx_strand_id
1 'polypeptide(L)'
;MVLRFLGKAKTWHHLNFGQLKQQIKDTHKHSNFSQVDIYRILTIPLSLFPHDDVLVWNNSFTGIYNVKYGYQLTVTLAEQEDSNCSSSIEHWWSTFWKMNLPPKVRIFVWKIFHTSLPAAAELYRRHIATSPYYSICNSCEETINHALFYCPRAKSV
;
A
#
# COMPACT_ATOMS: atom_id res chain seq x y z
N MET A 1 -16.56 8.09 -3.76
CA MET A 1 -16.77 7.56 -2.40
C MET A 1 -18.19 7.03 -2.36
N VAL A 2 -18.30 5.74 -2.04
CA VAL A 2 -19.45 4.81 -2.20
C VAL A 2 -20.76 5.39 -1.71
N LEU A 3 -21.90 5.11 -2.35
CA LEU A 3 -23.11 4.54 -1.70
C LEU A 3 -24.04 3.86 -2.71
N ARG A 4 -23.74 2.60 -3.08
CA ARG A 4 -24.83 1.62 -3.25
C ARG A 4 -25.22 1.19 -1.84
N PHE A 5 -26.32 1.71 -1.32
CA PHE A 5 -27.04 1.04 -0.23
C PHE A 5 -28.13 0.16 -0.83
N LEU A 6 -27.93 -1.15 -0.69
CA LEU A 6 -28.99 -2.15 -0.75
C LEU A 6 -29.97 -1.85 0.37
N GLY A 7 -31.13 -1.28 0.05
CA GLY A 7 -32.14 -0.95 1.07
C GLY A 7 -33.32 -0.15 0.53
N LYS A 8 -34.22 -0.85 -0.17
CA LYS A 8 -35.58 -0.43 -0.56
C LYS A 8 -35.66 0.79 -1.49
N ALA A 9 -36.00 0.50 -2.75
CA ALA A 9 -36.50 1.45 -3.72
C ALA A 9 -37.61 2.33 -3.12
N LYS A 10 -37.29 3.59 -2.85
CA LYS A 10 -38.26 4.68 -2.85
C LYS A 10 -37.80 5.67 -3.91
N THR A 11 -38.72 5.96 -4.81
CA THR A 11 -38.58 6.72 -6.06
C THR A 11 -37.96 8.10 -5.84
N TRP A 12 -36.81 8.36 -6.48
CA TRP A 12 -36.04 9.61 -6.40
C TRP A 12 -36.57 10.73 -7.31
N HIS A 13 -37.79 10.60 -7.84
CA HIS A 13 -38.30 11.46 -8.92
C HIS A 13 -38.84 12.83 -8.47
N HIS A 14 -38.81 13.19 -7.18
CA HIS A 14 -39.52 14.39 -6.66
C HIS A 14 -38.74 15.29 -5.71
N LEU A 15 -37.43 15.10 -5.51
CA LEU A 15 -36.65 15.94 -4.59
C LEU A 15 -35.94 17.08 -5.33
N ASN A 16 -36.20 18.32 -4.91
CA ASN A 16 -35.47 19.48 -5.42
C ASN A 16 -34.04 19.54 -4.83
N PHE A 17 -33.18 20.36 -5.43
CA PHE A 17 -31.77 20.52 -5.03
C PHE A 17 -31.57 20.86 -3.54
N GLY A 18 -32.49 21.63 -2.94
CA GLY A 18 -32.45 21.97 -1.52
C GLY A 18 -32.73 20.76 -0.61
N GLN A 19 -33.66 19.90 -1.01
CA GLN A 19 -34.03 18.68 -0.27
C GLN A 19 -32.91 17.62 -0.34
N LEU A 20 -32.25 17.49 -1.50
CA LEU A 20 -31.08 16.62 -1.67
C LEU A 20 -29.92 17.03 -0.75
N LYS A 21 -29.61 18.33 -0.67
CA LYS A 21 -28.56 18.84 0.24
C LYS A 21 -28.89 18.59 1.71
N GLN A 22 -30.15 18.75 2.11
CA GLN A 22 -30.57 18.50 3.48
C GLN A 22 -30.49 17.02 3.83
N GLN A 23 -30.91 16.14 2.91
CA GLN A 23 -30.87 14.70 3.13
C GLN A 23 -29.43 14.14 3.16
N ILE A 24 -28.49 14.73 2.39
CA ILE A 24 -27.05 14.42 2.50
C ILE A 24 -26.52 14.84 3.88
N LYS A 25 -26.90 16.03 4.38
CA LYS A 25 -26.53 16.47 5.74
C LYS A 25 -27.11 15.56 6.83
N ASP A 26 -28.31 15.04 6.64
CA ASP A 26 -28.97 14.15 7.60
C ASP A 26 -28.38 12.72 7.56
N THR A 27 -28.03 12.22 6.37
CA THR A 27 -27.34 10.92 6.17
C THR A 27 -25.91 10.96 6.71
N HIS A 28 -25.26 12.11 6.64
CA HIS A 28 -23.93 12.36 7.17
C HIS A 28 -23.83 12.11 8.68
N LYS A 29 -24.89 12.37 9.46
CA LYS A 29 -24.91 12.14 10.92
C LYS A 29 -24.68 10.66 11.32
N HIS A 30 -24.85 9.73 10.39
CA HIS A 30 -24.67 8.28 10.60
C HIS A 30 -23.41 7.70 9.92
N SER A 31 -22.54 8.54 9.35
CA SER A 31 -21.42 8.09 8.52
C SER A 31 -20.06 8.47 9.14
N ASN A 32 -19.11 7.53 9.19
CA ASN A 32 -17.76 7.70 9.76
C ASN A 32 -16.81 8.56 8.88
N PHE A 33 -17.25 9.72 8.39
CA PHE A 33 -16.41 10.60 7.56
C PHE A 33 -15.66 11.63 8.42
N SER A 34 -14.46 12.01 7.99
CA SER A 34 -13.71 13.10 8.63
C SER A 34 -14.32 14.46 8.28
N GLN A 35 -14.17 15.48 9.13
CA GLN A 35 -14.70 16.83 8.86
C GLN A 35 -14.24 17.42 7.52
N VAL A 36 -13.02 17.06 7.10
CA VAL A 36 -12.47 17.46 5.81
C VAL A 36 -13.22 16.78 4.65
N ASP A 37 -13.50 15.49 4.77
CA ASP A 37 -14.24 14.75 3.74
C ASP A 37 -15.68 15.24 3.62
N ILE A 38 -16.30 15.58 4.74
CA ILE A 38 -17.67 16.09 4.79
C ILE A 38 -17.76 17.41 4.03
N TYR A 39 -16.84 18.32 4.30
CA TYR A 39 -16.75 19.58 3.57
C TYR A 39 -16.58 19.33 2.06
N ARG A 40 -15.64 18.45 1.68
CA ARG A 40 -15.38 18.10 0.28
C ARG A 40 -16.61 17.51 -0.41
N ILE A 41 -17.31 16.57 0.23
CA ILE A 41 -18.52 15.94 -0.31
C ILE A 41 -19.61 16.99 -0.55
N LEU A 42 -19.83 17.91 0.39
CA LEU A 42 -20.83 18.96 0.26
C LEU A 42 -20.51 19.99 -0.84
N THR A 43 -19.24 20.11 -1.23
CA THR A 43 -18.80 20.99 -2.32
C THR A 43 -18.89 20.35 -3.71
N ILE A 44 -19.15 19.04 -3.83
CA ILE A 44 -19.28 18.38 -5.14
C ILE A 44 -20.52 18.94 -5.86
N PRO A 45 -20.37 19.48 -7.08
CA PRO A 45 -21.51 19.93 -7.88
C PRO A 45 -22.42 18.75 -8.22
N LEU A 46 -23.70 18.86 -7.87
CA LEU A 46 -24.70 17.89 -8.30
C LEU A 46 -25.21 18.28 -9.69
N SER A 47 -25.47 17.27 -10.52
CA SER A 47 -26.14 17.48 -11.80
C SER A 47 -27.51 18.14 -11.58
N LEU A 48 -27.86 19.11 -12.43
CA LEU A 48 -29.20 19.70 -12.47
C LEU A 48 -30.22 18.74 -13.10
N PHE A 49 -29.74 17.77 -13.87
CA PHE A 49 -30.56 16.79 -14.56
C PHE A 49 -30.47 15.43 -13.87
N PRO A 50 -31.60 14.70 -13.79
CA PRO A 50 -31.60 13.35 -13.26
C PRO A 50 -30.77 12.43 -14.16
N HIS A 51 -29.72 11.87 -13.58
CA HIS A 51 -28.88 10.84 -14.19
C HIS A 51 -28.59 9.78 -13.15
N ASP A 52 -28.39 8.55 -13.61
CA ASP A 52 -27.99 7.45 -12.75
C ASP A 52 -26.57 7.67 -12.20
N ASP A 53 -26.35 7.24 -10.95
CA ASP A 53 -25.04 7.31 -10.32
C ASP A 53 -24.03 6.41 -11.04
N VAL A 54 -22.83 6.94 -11.28
CA VAL A 54 -21.72 6.22 -11.91
C VAL A 54 -20.52 6.16 -10.96
N LEU A 55 -19.82 5.02 -10.96
CA LEU A 55 -18.55 4.89 -10.25
C LEU A 55 -17.44 5.60 -11.03
N VAL A 56 -16.84 6.62 -10.40
CA VAL A 56 -15.76 7.42 -10.96
C VAL A 56 -14.50 7.24 -10.12
N TRP A 57 -13.39 6.90 -10.78
CA TRP A 57 -12.06 6.85 -10.20
C TRP A 57 -11.42 8.24 -10.17
N ASN A 58 -11.16 8.76 -8.97
CA ASN A 58 -10.67 10.13 -8.77
C ASN A 58 -9.28 10.38 -9.40
N ASN A 59 -8.45 9.35 -9.56
CA ASN A 59 -7.10 9.48 -10.11
C ASN A 59 -7.04 9.21 -11.62
N SER A 60 -8.16 9.41 -12.33
CA SER A 60 -8.23 9.32 -13.79
C SER A 60 -8.98 10.51 -14.34
N PHE A 61 -8.43 11.16 -15.38
CA PHE A 61 -9.09 12.26 -16.07
C PHE A 61 -10.42 11.85 -16.72
N THR A 62 -10.53 10.58 -17.13
CA THR A 62 -11.76 10.03 -17.72
C THR A 62 -12.72 9.47 -16.68
N GLY A 63 -12.31 9.40 -15.41
CA GLY A 63 -13.07 8.73 -14.37
C GLY A 63 -13.07 7.20 -14.44
N ILE A 64 -12.49 6.60 -15.49
CA ILE A 64 -12.41 5.15 -15.64
C ILE A 64 -11.15 4.64 -14.93
N TYR A 65 -11.31 3.57 -14.15
CA TYR A 65 -10.18 2.89 -13.51
C TYR A 65 -9.27 2.24 -14.55
N ASN A 66 -7.96 2.42 -14.38
CA ASN A 66 -6.94 1.76 -15.17
C ASN A 66 -5.89 1.17 -14.23
N VAL A 67 -5.54 -0.10 -14.44
CA VAL A 67 -4.56 -0.82 -13.61
C VAL A 67 -3.21 -0.10 -13.55
N LYS A 68 -2.76 0.52 -14.65
CA LYS A 68 -1.51 1.29 -14.70
C LYS A 68 -1.55 2.48 -13.75
N TYR A 69 -2.61 3.29 -13.80
CA TYR A 69 -2.76 4.45 -12.91
C TYR A 69 -3.00 4.02 -11.46
N GLY A 70 -3.71 2.92 -11.25
CA GLY A 70 -3.88 2.32 -9.92
C GLY A 70 -2.54 1.92 -9.31
N TYR A 71 -1.70 1.19 -10.06
CA TYR A 71 -0.37 0.80 -9.61
C TYR A 71 0.53 2.00 -9.31
N GLN A 72 0.55 3.00 -10.20
CA GLN A 72 1.33 4.23 -9.99
C GLN A 72 0.92 4.95 -8.71
N LEU A 73 -0.39 5.09 -8.46
CA LEU A 73 -0.90 5.68 -7.22
C LEU A 73 -0.43 4.90 -5.99
N THR A 74 -0.53 3.57 -6.01
CA THR A 74 -0.10 2.76 -4.86
C THR A 74 1.39 2.90 -4.57
N VAL A 75 2.23 2.98 -5.61
CA VAL A 75 3.68 3.21 -5.44
C VAL A 75 3.94 4.58 -4.84
N THR A 76 3.31 5.64 -5.36
CA THR A 76 3.48 7.00 -4.84
C THR A 76 3.02 7.14 -3.38
N LEU A 77 1.93 6.47 -2.99
CA LEU A 77 1.46 6.49 -1.60
C LEU A 77 2.43 5.75 -0.66
N ALA A 78 3.00 4.61 -1.09
CA ALA A 78 4.00 3.89 -0.33
C ALA A 78 5.30 4.73 -0.16
N GLU A 79 5.75 5.39 -1.23
CA GLU A 79 6.91 6.29 -1.18
C GLU A 79 6.69 7.49 -0.25
N GLN A 80 5.44 7.98 -0.14
CA GLN A 80 5.10 9.07 0.79
C GLN A 80 5.22 8.66 2.26
N GLU A 81 4.94 7.40 2.60
CA GLU A 81 5.12 6.87 3.94
C GLU A 81 6.61 6.68 4.30
N ASP A 82 7.47 6.42 3.30
CA ASP A 82 8.92 6.17 3.46
C ASP A 82 9.81 7.43 3.22
N SER A 83 9.19 8.60 3.04
CA SER A 83 9.77 9.83 2.46
C SER A 83 11.06 10.38 3.09
N ASN A 84 11.44 10.00 4.31
CA ASN A 84 12.61 10.57 4.97
C ASN A 84 13.94 9.84 4.69
N CYS A 85 13.93 8.69 4.02
CA CYS A 85 15.16 7.89 3.79
C CYS A 85 15.42 7.52 2.32
N SER A 86 14.45 7.71 1.42
CA SER A 86 14.54 7.20 0.03
C SER A 86 15.68 7.85 -0.80
N SER A 87 15.96 9.14 -0.64
CA SER A 87 16.99 9.82 -1.44
C SER A 87 18.43 9.39 -1.09
N SER A 88 18.70 9.08 0.18
CA SER A 88 20.04 8.69 0.65
C SER A 88 20.36 7.25 0.29
N ILE A 89 19.38 6.34 0.37
CA ILE A 89 19.57 4.93 -0.02
C ILE A 89 19.81 4.77 -1.52
N GLU A 90 19.10 5.53 -2.35
CA GLU A 90 19.29 5.52 -3.82
C GLU A 90 20.69 6.02 -4.21
N HIS A 91 21.16 7.08 -3.55
CA HIS A 91 22.52 7.58 -3.75
C HIS A 91 23.59 6.56 -3.31
N TRP A 92 23.35 5.87 -2.20
CA TRP A 92 24.22 4.80 -1.71
C TRP A 92 24.31 3.66 -2.72
N TRP A 93 23.18 3.19 -3.26
CA TRP A 93 23.16 2.15 -4.29
C TRP A 93 23.91 2.56 -5.55
N SER A 94 23.69 3.78 -6.04
CA SER A 94 24.41 4.32 -7.22
C SER A 94 25.93 4.27 -7.04
N THR A 95 26.41 4.58 -5.83
CA THR A 95 27.83 4.52 -5.49
C THR A 95 28.31 3.07 -5.36
N PHE A 96 27.55 2.22 -4.67
CA PHE A 96 27.86 0.81 -4.48
C PHE A 96 28.04 0.05 -5.80
N TRP A 97 27.16 0.29 -6.78
CA TRP A 97 27.23 -0.37 -8.09
C TRP A 97 28.45 0.06 -8.92
N LYS A 98 29.03 1.23 -8.66
CA LYS A 98 30.24 1.73 -9.34
C LYS A 98 31.54 1.21 -8.72
N MET A 99 31.49 0.62 -7.51
CA MET A 99 32.67 0.07 -6.86
C MET A 99 33.24 -1.11 -7.65
N ASN A 100 34.57 -1.24 -7.66
CA ASN A 100 35.27 -2.34 -8.33
C ASN A 100 35.21 -3.64 -7.50
N LEU A 101 34.00 -4.19 -7.34
CA LEU A 101 33.75 -5.44 -6.62
C LEU A 101 33.43 -6.58 -7.60
N PRO A 102 33.79 -7.85 -7.30
CA PRO A 102 33.31 -8.99 -8.07
C PRO A 102 31.78 -9.01 -8.14
N PRO A 103 31.16 -9.34 -9.29
CA PRO A 103 29.70 -9.35 -9.44
C PRO A 103 28.96 -10.19 -8.39
N LYS A 104 29.56 -11.31 -7.97
CA LYS A 104 29.01 -12.20 -6.93
C LYS A 104 28.83 -11.47 -5.59
N VAL A 105 29.78 -10.62 -5.21
CA VAL A 105 29.71 -9.85 -3.95
C VAL A 105 28.63 -8.78 -4.03
N ARG A 106 28.52 -8.08 -5.16
CA ARG A 106 27.48 -7.05 -5.35
C ARG A 106 26.08 -7.64 -5.23
N ILE A 107 25.84 -8.76 -5.90
CA ILE A 107 24.55 -9.47 -5.84
C ILE A 107 24.27 -9.98 -4.43
N PHE A 108 25.29 -10.51 -3.75
CA PHE A 108 25.13 -11.01 -2.38
C PHE A 108 24.72 -9.91 -1.40
N VAL A 109 25.42 -8.77 -1.42
CA VAL A 109 25.08 -7.60 -0.59
C VAL A 109 23.68 -7.09 -0.93
N TRP A 110 23.35 -6.96 -2.23
CA TRP A 110 22.01 -6.59 -2.67
C TRP A 110 20.93 -7.51 -2.09
N LYS A 111 21.15 -8.83 -2.11
CA LYS A 111 20.22 -9.79 -1.50
C LYS A 111 20.09 -9.65 0.01
N ILE A 112 21.16 -9.28 0.72
CA ILE A 112 21.12 -9.04 2.17
C ILE A 112 20.24 -7.83 2.48
N PHE A 113 20.50 -6.70 1.83
CA PHE A 113 19.78 -5.45 2.08
C PHE A 113 18.29 -5.56 1.75
N HIS A 114 17.93 -6.27 0.69
CA HIS A 114 16.53 -6.50 0.29
C HIS A 114 15.90 -7.74 0.92
N THR A 115 16.45 -8.22 2.05
CA THR A 115 15.96 -9.41 2.79
C THR A 115 15.58 -10.58 1.88
N SER A 116 16.39 -10.83 0.85
CA SER A 116 16.10 -11.78 -0.24
C SER A 116 16.95 -13.06 -0.13
N LEU A 117 17.66 -13.24 0.97
CA LEU A 117 18.30 -14.51 1.30
C LEU A 117 17.27 -15.49 1.90
N PRO A 118 17.38 -16.79 1.59
CA PRO A 118 16.45 -17.81 2.10
C PRO A 118 16.75 -18.17 3.56
N ALA A 119 16.63 -17.20 4.46
CA ALA A 119 16.70 -17.43 5.91
C ALA A 119 15.33 -17.90 6.42
N ALA A 120 15.26 -18.85 7.37
CA ALA A 120 13.98 -19.41 7.81
C ALA A 120 13.01 -18.34 8.34
N ALA A 121 13.51 -17.32 9.04
CA ALA A 121 12.71 -16.18 9.49
C ALA A 121 12.02 -15.46 8.32
N GLU A 122 12.74 -15.23 7.23
CA GLU A 122 12.23 -14.52 6.06
C GLU A 122 11.25 -15.40 5.25
N LEU A 123 11.53 -16.70 5.15
CA LEU A 123 10.61 -17.66 4.54
C LEU A 123 9.31 -17.79 5.36
N TYR A 124 9.40 -17.78 6.68
CA TYR A 124 8.25 -17.79 7.57
C TYR A 124 7.43 -16.50 7.46
N ARG A 125 8.11 -15.33 7.42
CA ARG A 125 7.48 -14.02 7.19
C ARG A 125 6.68 -13.97 5.89
N ARG A 126 7.16 -14.66 4.85
CA ARG A 126 6.48 -14.78 3.54
C ARG A 126 5.47 -15.93 3.49
N HIS A 127 5.20 -16.60 4.61
CA HIS A 127 4.32 -17.77 4.72
C HIS A 127 4.71 -18.96 3.82
N ILE A 128 6.01 -19.09 3.50
CA ILE A 128 6.57 -20.20 2.73
C ILE A 128 7.02 -21.33 3.67
N ALA A 129 7.64 -20.98 4.80
CA ALA A 129 8.06 -21.94 5.83
C ALA A 129 7.02 -22.04 6.96
N THR A 130 6.95 -23.19 7.61
CA THR A 130 6.05 -23.45 8.75
C THR A 130 6.60 -22.96 10.08
N SER A 131 7.90 -22.69 10.16
CA SER A 131 8.60 -22.27 11.36
C SER A 131 9.72 -21.27 11.02
N PRO A 132 9.94 -20.24 11.85
CA PRO A 132 11.07 -19.32 11.71
C PRO A 132 12.40 -19.89 12.24
N TYR A 133 12.37 -21.09 12.82
CA TYR A 133 13.53 -21.78 13.37
C TYR A 133 14.10 -22.76 12.34
N TYR A 134 15.43 -22.72 12.16
CA TYR A 134 16.13 -23.62 11.25
C TYR A 134 16.67 -24.86 11.94
N SER A 135 16.68 -25.98 11.21
CA SER A 135 17.04 -27.32 11.73
C SER A 135 18.46 -27.44 12.29
N ILE A 136 19.40 -26.59 11.87
CA ILE A 136 20.81 -26.66 12.31
C ILE A 136 21.01 -26.07 13.70
N CYS A 137 20.50 -24.85 13.94
CA CYS A 137 20.71 -24.17 15.21
C CYS A 137 19.57 -24.44 16.20
N ASN A 138 18.33 -24.63 15.72
CA ASN A 138 17.09 -24.97 16.44
C ASN A 138 16.85 -24.30 17.81
N SER A 139 17.59 -23.24 18.10
CA SER A 139 17.68 -22.58 19.41
C SER A 139 17.33 -21.10 19.32
N CYS A 140 17.35 -20.54 18.11
CA CYS A 140 17.00 -19.16 17.83
C CYS A 140 16.43 -19.01 16.41
N GLU A 141 15.64 -17.96 16.21
CA GLU A 141 15.09 -17.60 14.90
C GLU A 141 16.23 -17.34 13.91
N GLU A 142 16.18 -18.00 12.76
CA GLU A 142 17.22 -17.86 11.74
C GLU A 142 16.96 -16.60 10.92
N THR A 143 17.35 -15.46 11.49
CA THR A 143 17.44 -14.19 10.76
C THR A 143 18.65 -14.20 9.82
N ILE A 144 18.67 -13.30 8.83
CA ILE A 144 19.82 -13.15 7.92
C ILE A 144 21.11 -12.88 8.70
N ASN A 145 21.07 -12.03 9.73
CA ASN A 145 22.23 -11.76 10.57
C ASN A 145 22.69 -13.00 11.34
N HIS A 146 21.74 -13.80 11.84
CA HIS A 146 22.06 -15.07 12.48
C HIS A 146 22.73 -16.02 11.49
N ALA A 147 22.13 -16.23 10.32
CA ALA A 147 22.66 -17.11 9.28
C ALA A 147 24.08 -16.72 8.83
N LEU A 148 24.39 -15.41 8.80
CA LEU A 148 25.69 -14.91 8.33
C LEU A 148 26.76 -14.82 9.42
N PHE A 149 26.43 -14.35 10.63
CA PHE A 149 27.43 -13.95 11.62
C PHE A 149 27.35 -14.69 12.95
N TYR A 150 26.14 -15.08 13.37
CA TYR A 150 25.94 -15.63 14.73
C TYR A 150 25.77 -17.15 14.74
N CYS A 151 25.43 -17.76 13.60
CA CYS A 151 25.27 -19.20 13.49
C CYS A 151 26.59 -19.90 13.83
N PRO A 152 26.61 -20.86 14.78
CA PRO A 152 27.81 -21.61 15.12
C PRO A 152 28.46 -22.29 13.92
N ARG A 153 27.65 -22.75 12.96
CA ARG A 153 28.13 -23.35 11.71
C ARG A 153 28.76 -22.33 10.77
N ALA A 154 28.22 -21.12 10.69
CA ALA A 154 28.82 -20.05 9.88
C ALA A 154 30.18 -19.60 10.44
N LYS A 155 30.34 -19.64 11.76
CA LYS A 155 31.62 -19.33 12.43
C LYS A 155 32.70 -20.39 12.25
N SER A 156 32.33 -21.61 11.84
CA SER A 156 33.27 -22.73 11.68
C SER A 156 33.83 -22.88 10.25
N VAL A 157 33.52 -21.93 9.35
CA VAL A 157 33.98 -21.90 7.94
C VAL A 157 35.03 -20.82 7.78
#